data_AF-A0A0V1JV30-F1
#
_entry.id   AF-A0A0V1JV30-F1
#
_cell.length_a   1.000
_cell.length_b   1.000
_cell.length_c   1.000
_cell.angle_alpha   90.00
_cell.angle_beta   90.00
_cell.angle_gamma   90.00
#
_symmetry.space_group_name_H-M   'P 1'
#
loop_
_entity.id
_entity.type
_entity.pdbx_description
1 polymer ?
#
loop_
_entity_poly.entity_id
_entity_poly.type
_entity_poly.pdbx_seq_one_letter_code
_entity_poly.pdbx_strand_id
1 'polypeptide(L)'
;MLHFACTTFAQMNKLLLAGRQFYTTAGLKQAISNVERTTTVGSVQEPTYFEMVEHFIDKSSRLVERRLREEKHLSLSELKFRLGVLEKIKMPESVTKFSFPIVRDNGDVEMIHAWRCQHSRHLSPCKGGIRYAPDVEENEVKALASLMTIKCAVVDVPFGGAKGGVRIEPSKYSKGELERITRKLATELTNKGYLGPACDVPAPDMGTGEQEMAWIASTYASIRGHVDKDAYACVTGKPISIGGINGRQEATGKVSFICVIKVFFTVLP
;
A
#
# COMPACT_ATOMS: atom_id res chain seq x y z
N MET A 1 -16.63 -5.32 -18.97
CA MET A 1 -16.50 -4.60 -17.68
C MET A 1 -15.06 -4.58 -17.14
N LEU A 2 -14.35 -5.71 -16.99
CA LEU A 2 -12.93 -5.73 -16.59
C LEU A 2 -11.97 -5.06 -17.59
N HIS A 3 -12.25 -5.22 -18.89
CA HIS A 3 -11.41 -4.68 -19.97
C HIS A 3 -11.40 -3.14 -20.03
N PHE A 4 -12.52 -2.51 -19.63
CA PHE A 4 -12.67 -1.04 -19.67
C PHE A 4 -11.97 -0.32 -18.50
N ALA A 5 -11.92 -0.93 -17.32
CA ALA A 5 -11.17 -0.41 -16.18
C ALA A 5 -9.64 -0.49 -16.40
N CYS A 6 -9.19 -1.54 -17.10
CA CYS A 6 -7.79 -1.71 -17.47
C CYS A 6 -7.34 -0.67 -18.51
N THR A 7 -8.22 -0.31 -19.47
CA THR A 7 -7.93 0.74 -20.45
C THR A 7 -7.87 2.16 -19.86
N THR A 8 -8.69 2.48 -18.84
CA THR A 8 -8.61 3.78 -18.15
C THR A 8 -7.31 3.90 -17.32
N PHE A 9 -6.86 2.82 -16.69
CA PHE A 9 -5.57 2.78 -16.00
C PHE A 9 -4.37 2.83 -16.97
N ALA A 10 -4.43 2.14 -18.11
CA ALA A 10 -3.42 2.24 -19.16
C ALA A 10 -3.36 3.65 -19.79
N GLN A 11 -4.49 4.36 -19.88
CA GLN A 11 -4.53 5.78 -20.29
C GLN A 11 -3.92 6.71 -19.24
N MET A 12 -4.05 6.43 -17.94
CA MET A 12 -3.30 7.14 -16.88
C MET A 12 -1.78 6.93 -17.01
N ASN A 13 -1.34 5.75 -17.45
CA ASN A 13 0.09 5.46 -17.66
C ASN A 13 0.68 6.27 -18.84
N LYS A 14 -0.10 6.43 -19.94
CA LYS A 14 0.25 7.34 -21.05
C LYS A 14 0.26 8.82 -20.64
N LEU A 15 -0.56 9.21 -19.66
CA LEU A 15 -0.63 10.57 -19.11
C LEU A 15 0.58 10.93 -18.24
N LEU A 16 1.07 9.98 -17.43
CA LEU A 16 2.30 10.17 -16.64
C LEU A 16 3.53 10.35 -17.54
N LEU A 17 3.58 9.67 -18.69
CA LEU A 17 4.64 9.82 -19.69
C LEU A 17 4.55 11.13 -20.50
N ALA A 18 3.38 11.76 -20.56
CA ALA A 18 3.18 13.04 -21.24
C ALA A 18 3.59 14.26 -20.38
N GLY A 19 3.82 14.08 -19.07
CA GLY A 19 4.32 15.12 -18.14
C GLY A 19 5.79 15.53 -18.34
N ARG A 20 6.40 15.16 -19.48
CA ARG A 20 7.83 15.34 -19.82
C ARG A 20 8.30 16.80 -19.96
N GLN A 21 7.44 17.80 -19.78
CA GLN A 21 7.79 19.21 -20.02
C GLN A 21 8.02 20.07 -18.77
N PHE A 22 7.92 19.54 -17.54
CA PHE A 22 7.95 20.38 -16.33
C PHE A 22 9.27 20.40 -15.52
N TYR A 23 10.32 19.72 -15.97
CA TYR A 23 11.61 19.69 -15.27
C TYR A 23 12.66 20.56 -15.95
N THR A 24 12.41 21.87 -16.05
CA THR A 24 13.50 22.83 -16.29
C THR A 24 14.08 23.28 -14.95
N THR A 25 15.41 23.44 -14.90
CA THR A 25 16.15 23.94 -13.73
C THR A 25 15.63 25.29 -13.22
N ALA A 26 15.01 26.09 -14.09
CA ALA A 26 14.31 27.33 -13.74
C ALA A 26 13.05 27.09 -12.89
N GLY A 27 12.25 26.08 -13.21
CA GLY A 27 11.04 25.73 -12.45
C GLY A 27 11.35 25.23 -11.04
N LEU A 28 12.48 24.52 -10.87
CA LEU A 28 12.94 24.06 -9.56
C LEU A 28 13.41 25.23 -8.67
N LYS A 29 14.17 26.19 -9.23
CA LYS A 29 14.64 27.37 -8.50
C LYS A 29 13.49 28.27 -8.04
N GLN A 30 12.46 28.43 -8.88
CA GLN A 30 11.29 29.23 -8.54
C GLN A 30 10.41 28.55 -7.48
N ALA A 31 10.32 27.22 -7.49
CA ALA A 31 9.66 26.45 -6.43
C ALA A 31 10.39 26.62 -5.08
N ILE A 32 11.73 26.60 -5.08
CA ILE A 32 12.55 26.78 -3.86
C ILE A 32 12.39 28.19 -3.29
N SER A 33 12.41 29.24 -4.13
CA SER A 33 12.22 30.62 -3.66
C SER A 33 10.83 30.90 -3.09
N ASN A 34 9.81 30.15 -3.56
CA ASN A 34 8.45 30.29 -3.06
C ASN A 34 8.25 29.59 -1.71
N VAL A 35 9.06 28.57 -1.40
CA VAL A 35 9.05 27.91 -0.09
C VAL A 35 9.70 28.82 0.97
N GLU A 36 10.78 29.53 0.63
CA GLU A 36 11.49 30.43 1.55
C GLU A 36 10.70 31.70 1.94
N ARG A 37 9.70 32.11 1.15
CA ARG A 37 8.88 33.30 1.44
C ARG A 37 7.66 33.02 2.33
N THR A 38 7.34 31.76 2.61
CA THR A 38 6.09 31.39 3.30
C THR A 38 6.30 31.05 4.79
N THR A 39 7.45 31.38 5.37
CA THR A 39 7.68 31.21 6.81
C THR A 39 7.31 32.48 7.59
N THR A 40 6.02 32.82 7.61
CA THR A 40 5.44 33.59 8.72
C THR A 40 4.65 32.62 9.58
N VAL A 41 5.22 32.28 10.72
CA VAL A 41 4.79 31.24 11.66
C VAL A 41 3.46 31.64 12.31
N GLY A 42 2.36 31.21 11.71
CA GLY A 42 1.19 30.75 12.48
C GLY A 42 1.37 29.26 12.75
N SER A 43 0.83 28.74 13.85
CA SER A 43 0.86 27.30 14.17
C SER A 43 0.03 26.52 13.15
N VAL A 44 0.62 26.24 11.99
CA VAL A 44 0.05 25.36 10.97
C VAL A 44 0.18 23.95 11.52
N GLN A 45 -0.94 23.34 11.89
CA GLN A 45 -0.97 21.94 12.26
C GLN A 45 -0.50 21.13 11.06
N GLU A 46 0.56 20.33 11.23
CA GLU A 46 1.07 19.50 10.14
C GLU A 46 -0.04 18.54 9.68
N PRO A 47 -0.30 18.45 8.36
CA PRO A 47 -1.35 17.58 7.86
C PRO A 47 -1.00 16.13 8.18
N THR A 48 -2.01 15.32 8.47
CA THR A 48 -1.83 13.89 8.62
C THR A 48 -1.33 13.28 7.32
N TYR A 49 -0.65 12.13 7.41
CA TYR A 49 -0.13 11.47 6.22
C TYR A 49 -1.26 11.09 5.24
N PHE A 50 -2.46 10.79 5.75
CA PHE A 50 -3.63 10.51 4.91
C PHE A 50 -4.11 11.74 4.15
N GLU A 51 -4.27 12.89 4.82
CA GLU A 51 -4.68 14.15 4.17
C GLU A 51 -3.69 14.58 3.08
N MET A 52 -2.39 14.35 3.32
CA MET A 52 -1.36 14.63 2.31
C MET A 52 -1.55 13.75 1.06
N VAL A 53 -1.78 12.45 1.23
CA VAL A 53 -2.00 11.54 0.10
C VAL A 53 -3.32 11.84 -0.60
N GLU A 54 -4.38 12.12 0.16
CA GLU A 54 -5.69 12.53 -0.37
C GLU A 54 -5.56 13.79 -1.23
N HIS A 55 -4.78 14.79 -0.80
CA HIS A 55 -4.50 15.99 -1.58
C HIS A 55 -3.90 15.66 -2.96
N PHE A 56 -2.95 14.72 -3.04
CA PHE A 56 -2.37 14.30 -4.31
C PHE A 56 -3.37 13.54 -5.19
N ILE A 57 -4.21 12.70 -4.59
CA ILE A 57 -5.28 11.97 -5.29
C ILE A 57 -6.31 12.96 -5.85
N ASP A 58 -6.72 13.95 -5.06
CA ASP A 58 -7.67 14.99 -5.46
C ASP A 58 -7.13 15.84 -6.62
N LYS A 59 -5.89 16.29 -6.50
CA LYS A 59 -5.23 17.06 -7.56
C LYS A 59 -5.17 16.26 -8.87
N SER A 60 -4.84 14.98 -8.78
CA SER A 60 -4.81 14.07 -9.92
C SER A 60 -6.21 13.82 -10.49
N SER A 61 -7.21 13.65 -9.63
CA SER A 61 -8.60 13.41 -10.01
C SER A 61 -9.17 14.58 -10.81
N ARG A 62 -8.86 15.82 -10.43
CA ARG A 62 -9.26 17.03 -11.19
C ARG A 62 -8.67 17.06 -12.61
N LEU A 63 -7.42 16.62 -12.76
CA LEU A 63 -6.77 16.55 -14.08
C LEU A 63 -7.43 15.49 -14.97
N VAL A 64 -7.73 14.32 -14.40
CA VAL A 64 -8.42 13.23 -15.11
C VAL A 64 -9.85 13.63 -15.45
N GLU A 65 -10.58 14.24 -14.52
CA GLU A 65 -11.94 14.75 -14.75
C GLU A 65 -11.99 15.74 -15.92
N ARG A 66 -11.07 16.71 -15.97
CA ARG A 66 -10.99 17.67 -17.09
C ARG A 66 -10.86 16.92 -18.43
N ARG A 67 -9.96 15.94 -18.49
CA ARG A 67 -9.74 15.13 -19.70
C ARG A 67 -10.96 14.28 -20.06
N LEU A 68 -11.62 13.67 -19.08
CA LEU A 68 -12.83 12.86 -19.30
C LEU A 68 -13.98 13.69 -19.88
N ARG A 69 -14.10 14.96 -19.48
CA ARG A 69 -15.11 15.88 -20.01
C ARG A 69 -14.82 16.35 -21.44
N GLU A 70 -13.56 16.34 -21.85
CA GLU A 70 -13.12 16.68 -23.21
C GLU A 70 -13.28 15.51 -24.21
N GLU A 71 -13.52 14.28 -23.74
CA GLU A 71 -13.69 13.09 -24.58
C GLU A 71 -15.05 13.11 -25.32
N LYS A 72 -15.02 13.44 -26.63
CA LYS A 72 -16.21 13.56 -27.49
C LYS A 72 -17.04 12.28 -27.66
N HIS A 73 -16.47 11.11 -27.41
CA HIS A 73 -17.13 9.80 -27.64
C HIS A 73 -17.80 9.23 -26.38
N LEU A 74 -17.75 9.94 -25.25
CA LEU A 74 -18.23 9.42 -23.98
C LEU A 74 -19.72 9.75 -23.79
N SER A 75 -20.56 8.73 -23.58
CA SER A 75 -21.96 8.97 -23.23
C SER A 75 -22.08 9.63 -21.85
N LEU A 76 -23.17 10.36 -21.61
CA LEU A 76 -23.42 10.99 -20.30
C LEU A 76 -23.46 9.96 -19.15
N SER A 77 -23.97 8.76 -19.42
CA SER A 77 -23.97 7.63 -18.48
C SER A 77 -22.55 7.18 -18.14
N GLU A 78 -21.68 7.03 -19.13
CA GLU A 78 -20.29 6.62 -18.91
C GLU A 78 -19.48 7.69 -18.20
N LEU A 79 -19.70 8.96 -18.53
CA LEU A 79 -19.06 10.08 -17.83
C LEU A 79 -19.44 10.08 -16.35
N LYS A 80 -20.73 9.98 -16.02
CA LYS A 80 -21.20 9.90 -14.63
C LYS A 80 -20.60 8.69 -13.90
N PHE A 81 -20.54 7.54 -14.56
CA PHE A 81 -19.92 6.35 -14.01
C PHE A 81 -18.44 6.55 -13.68
N ARG A 82 -17.65 7.09 -14.63
CA ARG A 82 -16.22 7.32 -14.44
C ARG A 82 -15.93 8.34 -13.34
N LEU A 83 -16.73 9.41 -13.24
CA LEU A 83 -16.62 10.38 -12.15
C LEU A 83 -16.95 9.75 -10.79
N GLY A 84 -17.99 8.90 -10.73
CA GLY A 84 -18.30 8.13 -9.51
C GLY A 84 -17.16 7.18 -9.09
N VAL A 85 -16.45 6.59 -10.06
CA VAL A 85 -15.26 5.78 -9.80
C VAL A 85 -14.12 6.63 -9.22
N LEU A 86 -13.90 7.85 -9.71
CA LEU A 86 -12.87 8.75 -9.17
C LEU A 86 -13.14 9.10 -7.70
N GLU A 87 -14.40 9.41 -7.35
CA GLU A 87 -14.77 9.65 -5.95
C GLU A 87 -14.57 8.40 -5.08
N LYS A 88 -14.89 7.20 -5.61
CA LYS A 88 -14.66 5.94 -4.89
C LYS A 88 -13.16 5.70 -4.60
N ILE A 89 -12.25 6.12 -5.47
CA ILE A 89 -10.80 5.88 -5.32
C ILE A 89 -10.18 6.72 -4.19
N LYS A 90 -10.84 7.80 -3.73
CA LYS A 90 -10.28 8.67 -2.68
C LYS A 90 -10.32 8.04 -1.30
N MET A 91 -11.33 7.23 -1.03
CA MET A 91 -11.58 6.66 0.30
C MET A 91 -11.28 5.16 0.34
N PRO A 92 -10.64 4.67 1.41
CA PRO A 92 -10.43 3.25 1.58
C PRO A 92 -11.75 2.51 1.82
N GLU A 93 -11.92 1.35 1.18
CA GLU A 93 -13.13 0.52 1.33
C GLU A 93 -13.31 -0.06 2.73
N SER A 94 -12.22 -0.46 3.41
CA SER A 94 -12.30 -0.95 4.78
C SER A 94 -11.04 -0.70 5.60
N VAL A 95 -11.25 -0.39 6.88
CA VAL A 95 -10.18 -0.24 7.87
C VAL A 95 -10.60 -0.98 9.12
N THR A 96 -9.78 -1.92 9.56
CA THR A 96 -10.05 -2.73 10.75
C THR A 96 -8.93 -2.59 11.76
N LYS A 97 -9.30 -2.18 12.97
CA LYS A 97 -8.44 -2.23 14.15
C LYS A 97 -8.54 -3.60 14.82
N PHE A 98 -7.40 -4.12 15.24
CA PHE A 98 -7.24 -5.35 15.99
C PHE A 98 -6.57 -5.00 17.31
N SER A 99 -7.10 -5.57 18.39
CA SER A 99 -6.52 -5.46 19.73
C SER A 99 -6.50 -6.86 20.31
N PHE A 100 -5.33 -7.35 20.72
CA PHE A 100 -5.20 -8.68 21.31
C PHE A 100 -4.13 -8.70 22.40
N PRO A 101 -4.33 -9.46 23.48
CA PRO A 101 -3.33 -9.62 24.52
C PRO A 101 -2.20 -10.57 24.08
N ILE A 102 -1.00 -10.31 24.56
CA ILE A 102 0.13 -11.25 24.53
C ILE A 102 0.73 -11.39 25.92
N VAL A 103 1.19 -12.60 26.24
CA VAL A 103 2.01 -12.84 27.44
C VAL A 103 3.47 -12.66 27.05
N ARG A 104 4.12 -11.70 27.69
CA ARG A 104 5.55 -11.42 27.56
C ARG A 104 6.38 -12.52 28.20
N ASP A 105 7.66 -12.58 27.87
CA ASP A 105 8.58 -13.58 28.44
C ASP A 105 8.79 -13.39 29.95
N ASN A 106 8.57 -12.17 30.47
CA ASN A 106 8.60 -11.87 31.90
C ASN A 106 7.29 -12.23 32.63
N GLY A 107 6.27 -12.73 31.92
CA GLY A 107 4.97 -13.09 32.48
C GLY A 107 3.92 -11.97 32.44
N ASP A 108 4.28 -10.74 32.08
CA ASP A 108 3.34 -9.63 31.98
C ASP A 108 2.39 -9.80 30.80
N VAL A 109 1.15 -9.32 30.95
CA VAL A 109 0.17 -9.28 29.86
C VAL A 109 0.17 -7.90 29.23
N GLU A 110 0.47 -7.84 27.93
CA GLU A 110 0.50 -6.60 27.16
C GLU A 110 -0.58 -6.62 26.07
N MET A 111 -1.32 -5.51 25.91
CA MET A 111 -2.29 -5.35 24.83
C MET A 111 -1.62 -4.77 23.59
N ILE A 112 -1.64 -5.53 22.50
CA ILE A 112 -1.09 -5.10 21.21
C ILE A 112 -2.19 -4.51 20.34
N HIS A 113 -1.89 -3.38 19.70
CA HIS A 113 -2.77 -2.74 18.73
C HIS A 113 -2.22 -2.89 17.31
N ALA A 114 -3.09 -3.27 16.39
CA ALA A 114 -2.77 -3.43 14.99
C ALA A 114 -3.91 -2.94 14.10
N TRP A 115 -3.60 -2.66 12.84
CA TRP A 115 -4.54 -2.21 11.82
C TRP A 115 -4.29 -2.96 10.52
N ARG A 116 -5.37 -3.22 9.78
CA ARG A 116 -5.32 -3.58 8.36
C ARG A 116 -6.32 -2.71 7.61
N CYS A 117 -5.85 -2.00 6.59
CA CYS A 117 -6.66 -1.24 5.66
C CYS A 117 -6.65 -1.94 4.30
N GLN A 118 -7.83 -2.14 3.71
CA GLN A 118 -7.99 -2.47 2.30
C GLN A 118 -8.54 -1.22 1.62
N HIS A 119 -7.73 -0.62 0.76
CA HIS A 119 -8.11 0.60 0.08
C HIS A 119 -9.10 0.33 -1.04
N SER A 120 -8.84 -0.65 -1.89
CA SER A 120 -9.71 -0.95 -3.03
C SER A 120 -9.66 -2.43 -3.40
N ARG A 121 -10.83 -3.03 -3.63
CA ARG A 121 -11.00 -4.41 -4.11
C ARG A 121 -11.40 -4.49 -5.58
N HIS A 122 -11.13 -3.43 -6.36
CA HIS A 122 -11.39 -3.42 -7.81
C HIS A 122 -10.68 -4.56 -8.55
N LEU A 123 -9.53 -5.00 -8.03
CA LEU A 123 -8.85 -6.24 -8.36
C LEU A 123 -8.61 -7.01 -7.05
N SER A 124 -8.82 -8.32 -7.08
CA SER A 124 -8.57 -9.21 -5.94
C SER A 124 -7.48 -10.22 -6.31
N PRO A 125 -6.57 -10.56 -5.38
CA PRO A 125 -6.54 -10.16 -3.97
C PRO A 125 -6.03 -8.73 -3.73
N CYS A 126 -6.28 -8.21 -2.53
CA CYS A 126 -5.58 -7.02 -2.02
C CYS A 126 -4.11 -7.36 -1.69
N LYS A 127 -3.22 -6.38 -1.83
CA LYS A 127 -1.79 -6.54 -1.60
C LYS A 127 -1.24 -5.40 -0.75
N GLY A 128 -0.51 -5.76 0.31
CA GLY A 128 -0.03 -4.76 1.26
C GLY A 128 0.93 -5.29 2.31
N GLY A 129 2.02 -4.56 2.58
CA GLY A 129 2.98 -4.93 3.61
C GLY A 129 2.42 -4.83 5.05
N ILE A 130 3.01 -5.53 6.01
CA ILE A 130 2.75 -5.38 7.45
C ILE A 130 3.96 -4.69 8.09
N ARG A 131 3.74 -3.51 8.67
CA ARG A 131 4.78 -2.70 9.32
C ARG A 131 4.75 -2.89 10.82
N TYR A 132 5.91 -3.08 11.45
CA TYR A 132 6.07 -3.02 12.90
C TYR A 132 6.86 -1.75 13.24
N ALA A 133 6.19 -0.78 13.85
CA ALA A 133 6.83 0.44 14.33
C ALA A 133 6.00 1.08 15.47
N PRO A 134 6.63 1.81 16.41
CA PRO A 134 5.93 2.39 17.56
C PRO A 134 4.99 3.55 17.19
N ASP A 135 5.21 4.17 16.05
CA ASP A 135 4.46 5.30 15.49
C ASP A 135 3.27 4.88 14.63
N VAL A 136 3.10 3.57 14.36
CA VAL A 136 1.98 3.07 13.55
C VAL A 136 0.64 3.60 14.07
N GLU A 137 -0.12 4.18 13.16
CA GLU A 137 -1.45 4.71 13.41
C GLU A 137 -2.40 4.43 12.25
N GLU A 138 -3.70 4.63 12.49
CA GLU A 138 -4.73 4.33 11.48
C GLU A 138 -4.58 5.18 10.21
N ASN A 139 -4.29 6.47 10.35
CA ASN A 139 -4.17 7.40 9.22
C ASN A 139 -2.98 7.05 8.33
N GLU A 140 -1.83 6.72 8.93
CA GLU A 140 -0.66 6.22 8.20
C GLU A 140 -0.99 4.96 7.39
N VAL A 141 -1.67 3.99 8.01
CA VAL A 141 -2.04 2.73 7.35
C VAL A 141 -3.03 2.97 6.20
N LYS A 142 -3.98 3.90 6.34
CA LYS A 142 -4.88 4.31 5.25
C LYS A 142 -4.11 4.93 4.08
N ALA A 143 -3.20 5.85 4.36
CA ALA A 143 -2.39 6.53 3.36
C ALA A 143 -1.50 5.56 2.58
N LEU A 144 -0.86 4.63 3.29
CA LEU A 144 -0.02 3.62 2.64
C LEU A 144 -0.84 2.61 1.83
N ALA A 145 -2.08 2.30 2.24
CA ALA A 145 -2.96 1.42 1.47
C ALA A 145 -3.47 2.06 0.17
N SER A 146 -3.76 3.37 0.17
CA SER A 146 -4.11 4.09 -1.06
C SER A 146 -2.93 4.16 -2.03
N LEU A 147 -1.72 4.44 -1.52
CA LEU A 147 -0.48 4.36 -2.29
C LEU A 147 -0.23 2.97 -2.88
N MET A 148 -0.58 1.89 -2.18
CA MET A 148 -0.47 0.53 -2.72
C MET A 148 -1.39 0.32 -3.93
N THR A 149 -2.61 0.86 -3.91
CA THR A 149 -3.55 0.75 -5.04
C THR A 149 -2.99 1.45 -6.26
N ILE A 150 -2.55 2.71 -6.10
CA ILE A 150 -1.99 3.51 -7.18
C ILE A 150 -0.68 2.89 -7.69
N LYS A 151 0.18 2.42 -6.80
CA LYS A 151 1.43 1.76 -7.18
C LYS A 151 1.19 0.52 -8.02
N CYS A 152 0.29 -0.37 -7.61
CA CYS A 152 -0.05 -1.57 -8.37
C CYS A 152 -0.58 -1.23 -9.77
N ALA A 153 -1.42 -0.20 -9.86
CA ALA A 153 -1.90 0.32 -11.14
C ALA A 153 -0.80 0.90 -12.04
N VAL A 154 0.18 1.63 -11.49
CA VAL A 154 1.27 2.25 -12.28
C VAL A 154 2.17 1.19 -12.94
N VAL A 155 2.38 0.06 -12.26
CA VAL A 155 3.22 -1.04 -12.78
C VAL A 155 2.42 -2.21 -13.36
N ASP A 156 1.13 -2.01 -13.64
CA ASP A 156 0.22 -3.01 -14.22
C ASP A 156 0.20 -4.36 -13.47
N VAL A 157 0.29 -4.31 -12.14
CA VAL A 157 0.19 -5.48 -11.26
C VAL A 157 -1.27 -5.65 -10.79
N PRO A 158 -1.90 -6.82 -10.98
CA PRO A 158 -3.34 -6.97 -10.83
C PRO A 158 -3.78 -7.17 -9.36
N PHE A 159 -3.49 -6.20 -8.50
CA PHE A 159 -3.88 -6.24 -7.09
C PHE A 159 -4.59 -4.97 -6.64
N GLY A 160 -5.55 -5.14 -5.74
CA GLY A 160 -6.05 -4.07 -4.89
C GLY A 160 -4.99 -3.61 -3.89
N GLY A 161 -5.04 -2.36 -3.44
CA GLY A 161 -4.11 -1.89 -2.41
C GLY A 161 -4.59 -2.21 -1.01
N ALA A 162 -3.68 -2.69 -0.17
CA ALA A 162 -3.88 -2.82 1.27
C ALA A 162 -2.62 -2.41 2.03
N LYS A 163 -2.74 -2.24 3.34
CA LYS A 163 -1.59 -2.07 4.24
C LYS A 163 -1.96 -2.55 5.64
N GLY A 164 -1.01 -3.18 6.32
CA GLY A 164 -1.11 -3.49 7.73
C GLY A 164 -0.04 -2.77 8.55
N GLY A 165 -0.33 -2.55 9.82
CA GLY A 165 0.59 -2.01 10.79
C GLY A 165 0.33 -2.59 12.17
N VAL A 166 1.38 -2.82 12.96
CA VAL A 166 1.32 -3.20 14.37
C VAL A 166 2.13 -2.17 15.15
N ARG A 167 1.51 -1.58 16.17
CA ARG A 167 2.14 -0.57 17.02
C ARG A 167 3.02 -1.26 18.07
N ILE A 168 4.22 -1.62 17.66
CA ILE A 168 5.27 -2.19 18.50
C ILE A 168 6.63 -1.73 18.01
N GLU A 169 7.62 -1.70 18.90
CA GLU A 169 9.01 -1.51 18.54
C GLU A 169 9.73 -2.88 18.57
N PRO A 170 10.07 -3.49 17.41
CA PRO A 170 10.57 -4.87 17.36
C PRO A 170 11.83 -5.14 18.19
N SER A 171 12.67 -4.12 18.41
CA SER A 171 13.90 -4.24 19.22
C SER A 171 13.63 -4.48 20.71
N LYS A 172 12.43 -4.18 21.20
CA LYS A 172 12.01 -4.36 22.59
C LYS A 172 11.37 -5.73 22.88
N TYR A 173 11.28 -6.59 21.88
CA TYR A 173 10.66 -7.92 22.02
C TYR A 173 11.67 -9.01 21.68
N SER A 174 11.56 -10.13 22.39
CA SER A 174 12.31 -11.33 22.02
C SER A 174 11.78 -11.94 20.72
N LYS A 175 12.56 -12.82 20.09
CA LYS A 175 12.08 -13.57 18.91
C LYS A 175 10.83 -14.41 19.22
N GLY A 176 10.73 -14.95 20.43
CA GLY A 176 9.57 -15.73 20.87
C GLY A 176 8.33 -14.85 21.06
N GLU A 177 8.50 -13.65 21.63
CA GLU A 177 7.43 -12.67 21.75
C GLU A 177 6.94 -12.20 20.36
N LEU A 178 7.85 -11.87 19.45
CA LEU A 178 7.52 -11.49 18.08
C LEU A 178 6.78 -12.60 17.32
N GLU A 179 7.17 -13.86 17.53
CA GLU A 179 6.45 -15.00 16.97
C GLU A 179 5.01 -15.06 17.49
N ARG A 180 4.82 -14.96 18.82
CA ARG A 180 3.49 -14.98 19.44
C ARG A 180 2.61 -13.83 18.92
N ILE A 181 3.15 -12.63 18.81
CA ILE A 181 2.47 -11.46 18.25
C ILE A 181 2.07 -11.72 16.79
N THR A 182 3.02 -12.16 15.96
CA THR A 182 2.81 -12.37 14.53
C THR A 182 1.77 -13.46 14.27
N ARG A 183 1.85 -14.58 15.00
CA ARG A 183 0.89 -15.69 14.86
C ARG A 183 -0.49 -15.28 15.34
N LYS A 184 -0.60 -14.58 16.47
CA LYS A 184 -1.89 -14.08 16.95
C LYS A 184 -2.53 -13.12 15.95
N LEU A 185 -1.74 -12.19 15.40
CA LEU A 185 -2.18 -11.30 14.32
C LEU A 185 -2.68 -12.10 13.11
N ALA A 186 -1.92 -13.11 12.64
CA ALA A 186 -2.31 -13.94 11.51
C ALA A 186 -3.66 -14.65 11.74
N THR A 187 -3.89 -15.17 12.95
CA THR A 187 -5.18 -15.76 13.34
C THR A 187 -6.31 -14.73 13.26
N GLU A 188 -6.13 -13.55 13.84
CA GLU A 188 -7.15 -12.49 13.81
C GLU A 188 -7.45 -12.01 12.39
N LEU A 189 -6.42 -11.86 11.54
CA LEU A 189 -6.58 -11.51 10.12
C LEU A 189 -7.34 -12.60 9.36
N THR A 190 -6.99 -13.88 9.57
CA THR A 190 -7.65 -15.03 8.94
C THR A 190 -9.14 -15.07 9.30
N ASN A 191 -9.46 -14.90 10.57
CA ASN A 191 -10.83 -14.97 11.07
C ASN A 191 -11.71 -13.84 10.51
N LYS A 192 -11.14 -12.64 10.32
CA LYS A 192 -11.86 -11.49 9.75
C LYS A 192 -11.76 -11.38 8.22
N GLY A 193 -11.16 -12.35 7.53
CA GLY A 193 -11.05 -12.36 6.07
C GLY A 193 -10.03 -11.39 5.46
N TYR A 194 -9.06 -10.93 6.26
CA TYR A 194 -7.96 -10.05 5.86
C TYR A 194 -6.64 -10.80 5.57
N LEU A 195 -6.70 -12.13 5.49
CA LEU A 195 -5.58 -12.98 5.09
C LEU A 195 -6.11 -14.15 4.27
N GLY A 196 -5.56 -14.35 3.07
CA GLY A 196 -5.88 -15.48 2.20
C GLY A 196 -5.48 -15.22 0.74
N PRO A 197 -5.19 -16.29 -0.02
CA PRO A 197 -4.61 -16.16 -1.37
C PRO A 197 -5.52 -15.42 -2.35
N ALA A 198 -6.85 -15.55 -2.20
CA ALA A 198 -7.84 -14.91 -3.06
C ALA A 198 -8.42 -13.60 -2.50
N CYS A 199 -8.17 -13.25 -1.24
CA CYS A 199 -8.75 -12.06 -0.60
C CYS A 199 -7.74 -10.96 -0.33
N ASP A 200 -6.69 -11.24 0.45
CA ASP A 200 -5.70 -10.26 0.88
C ASP A 200 -4.39 -10.97 1.21
N VAL A 201 -3.32 -10.57 0.51
CA VAL A 201 -2.02 -11.21 0.53
C VAL A 201 -0.98 -10.24 1.12
N PRO A 202 -0.57 -10.39 2.39
CA PRO A 202 0.43 -9.54 2.99
C PRO A 202 1.85 -9.69 2.41
N ALA A 203 2.73 -8.78 2.82
CA ALA A 203 4.16 -8.76 2.47
C ALA A 203 4.99 -8.18 3.64
N PRO A 204 6.32 -8.29 3.57
CA PRO A 204 7.22 -7.54 4.46
C PRO A 204 7.10 -6.04 4.25
N ASP A 205 7.37 -5.29 5.31
CA ASP A 205 7.55 -3.84 5.35
C ASP A 205 8.58 -3.50 6.46
N MET A 206 8.66 -2.25 6.90
CA MET A 206 9.56 -1.88 8.00
C MET A 206 9.26 -2.71 9.25
N GLY A 207 10.31 -3.26 9.87
CA GLY A 207 10.20 -4.08 11.06
C GLY A 207 9.69 -5.51 10.84
N THR A 208 9.48 -5.94 9.58
CA THR A 208 9.12 -7.32 9.24
C THR A 208 9.94 -7.82 8.05
N GLY A 209 10.19 -9.13 8.00
CA GLY A 209 11.01 -9.78 6.99
C GLY A 209 10.51 -11.19 6.67
N GLU A 210 11.42 -12.05 6.19
CA GLU A 210 11.06 -13.40 5.78
C GLU A 210 10.55 -14.26 6.94
N GLN A 211 11.09 -14.06 8.14
CA GLN A 211 10.73 -14.79 9.34
C GLN A 211 9.25 -14.57 9.72
N GLU A 212 8.80 -13.32 9.76
CA GLU A 212 7.40 -13.00 10.06
C GLU A 212 6.46 -13.54 8.98
N MET A 213 6.86 -13.47 7.70
CA MET A 213 6.05 -14.04 6.63
C MET A 213 5.96 -15.57 6.71
N ALA A 214 7.01 -16.24 7.18
CA ALA A 214 6.99 -17.68 7.42
C ALA A 214 6.01 -18.05 8.54
N TRP A 215 5.99 -17.30 9.63
CA TRP A 215 5.02 -17.50 10.71
C TRP A 215 3.58 -17.26 10.26
N ILE A 216 3.34 -16.20 9.48
CA ILE A 216 2.02 -15.91 8.91
C ILE A 216 1.55 -17.06 8.00
N ALA A 217 2.42 -17.52 7.09
CA ALA A 217 2.11 -18.63 6.17
C ALA A 217 1.79 -19.92 6.93
N SER A 218 2.63 -20.27 7.91
CA SER A 218 2.45 -21.45 8.76
C SER A 218 1.13 -21.38 9.52
N THR A 219 0.81 -20.25 10.17
CA THR A 219 -0.42 -20.11 10.94
C THR A 219 -1.66 -20.15 10.04
N TYR A 220 -1.63 -19.51 8.86
CA TYR A 220 -2.74 -19.59 7.92
C TYR A 220 -2.97 -21.03 7.43
N ALA A 221 -1.90 -21.73 7.05
CA ALA A 221 -1.97 -23.12 6.61
C ALA A 221 -2.49 -24.05 7.73
N SER A 222 -2.13 -23.80 9.00
CA SER A 222 -2.69 -24.57 10.12
C SER A 222 -4.21 -24.35 10.30
N ILE A 223 -4.72 -23.13 10.05
CA ILE A 223 -6.14 -22.81 10.23
C ILE A 223 -6.99 -23.23 9.01
N ARG A 224 -6.53 -22.92 7.80
CA ARG A 224 -7.29 -23.06 6.55
C ARG A 224 -6.63 -23.99 5.51
N GLY A 225 -5.43 -24.51 5.75
CA GLY A 225 -4.70 -25.30 4.76
C GLY A 225 -5.30 -26.66 4.43
N HIS A 226 -6.22 -27.17 5.25
CA HIS A 226 -6.97 -28.38 4.92
C HIS A 226 -8.07 -28.15 3.87
N VAL A 227 -8.55 -26.91 3.72
CA VAL A 227 -9.56 -26.54 2.70
C VAL A 227 -8.97 -25.82 1.50
N ASP A 228 -7.83 -25.15 1.68
CA ASP A 228 -7.23 -24.29 0.66
C ASP A 228 -5.91 -24.89 0.13
N LYS A 229 -5.92 -25.31 -1.15
CA LYS A 229 -4.74 -25.86 -1.83
C LYS A 229 -3.65 -24.82 -2.03
N ASP A 230 -4.02 -23.54 -2.10
CA ASP A 230 -3.13 -22.40 -2.31
C ASP A 230 -2.76 -21.71 -0.99
N ALA A 231 -2.88 -22.41 0.14
CA ALA A 231 -2.70 -21.81 1.47
C ALA A 231 -1.38 -21.04 1.64
N TYR A 232 -0.28 -21.54 1.07
CA TYR A 232 1.02 -20.86 1.14
C TYR A 232 1.10 -19.59 0.28
N ALA A 233 0.16 -19.36 -0.65
CA ALA A 233 0.04 -18.12 -1.42
C ALA A 233 -0.66 -17.00 -0.63
N CYS A 234 -1.11 -17.24 0.61
CA CYS A 234 -1.71 -16.21 1.47
C CYS A 234 -0.77 -15.06 1.80
N VAL A 235 0.56 -15.22 1.64
CA VAL A 235 1.56 -14.20 1.95
C VAL A 235 2.77 -14.29 1.01
N THR A 236 3.38 -13.14 0.71
CA THR A 236 4.59 -13.04 -0.12
C THR A 236 5.79 -12.58 0.71
N GLY A 237 7.01 -12.70 0.18
CA GLY A 237 8.23 -12.40 0.95
C GLY A 237 8.59 -13.47 1.96
N LYS A 238 8.14 -14.70 1.71
CA LYS A 238 8.53 -15.89 2.46
C LYS A 238 9.99 -16.29 2.14
N PRO A 239 10.67 -17.04 3.02
CA PRO A 239 11.93 -17.70 2.70
C PRO A 239 11.79 -18.64 1.49
N ILE A 240 12.89 -18.81 0.75
CA ILE A 240 12.94 -19.66 -0.45
C ILE A 240 12.49 -21.10 -0.13
N SER A 241 12.89 -21.63 1.03
CA SER A 241 12.57 -22.99 1.47
C SER A 241 11.07 -23.30 1.61
N ILE A 242 10.21 -22.27 1.75
CA ILE A 242 8.76 -22.43 1.94
C ILE A 242 7.93 -21.76 0.83
N GLY A 243 8.48 -21.69 -0.38
CA GLY A 243 7.80 -21.10 -1.54
C GLY A 243 8.01 -19.59 -1.69
N GLY A 244 9.11 -19.06 -1.15
CA GLY A 244 9.64 -17.74 -1.51
C GLY A 244 10.23 -17.72 -2.92
N ILE A 245 10.33 -16.53 -3.50
CA ILE A 245 10.96 -16.32 -4.81
C ILE A 245 12.33 -15.68 -4.65
N ASN A 246 13.31 -16.15 -5.43
CA ASN A 246 14.67 -15.62 -5.39
C ASN A 246 14.69 -14.12 -5.76
N GLY A 247 15.56 -13.36 -5.09
CA GLY A 247 15.73 -11.93 -5.32
C GLY A 247 14.59 -11.05 -4.76
N ARG A 248 13.61 -11.61 -4.04
CA ARG A 248 12.50 -10.82 -3.47
C ARG A 248 12.98 -9.76 -2.48
N GLN A 249 13.97 -10.09 -1.65
CA GLN A 249 14.54 -9.18 -0.65
C GLN A 249 15.15 -7.94 -1.31
N GLU A 250 15.89 -8.14 -2.40
CA GLU A 250 16.57 -7.07 -3.15
C GLU A 250 15.67 -6.36 -4.17
N ALA A 251 14.51 -6.96 -4.52
CA ALA A 251 13.66 -6.51 -5.62
C ALA A 251 13.28 -5.03 -5.53
N THR A 252 12.93 -4.55 -4.33
CA THR A 252 12.56 -3.13 -4.13
C THR A 252 13.73 -2.20 -4.46
N GLY A 253 14.95 -2.53 -4.02
CA GLY A 253 16.15 -1.74 -4.30
C GLY A 253 16.54 -1.79 -5.78
N LYS A 254 16.42 -2.96 -6.42
CA LYS A 254 16.67 -3.14 -7.86
C LYS A 254 15.72 -2.29 -8.70
N VAL A 255 14.43 -2.25 -8.36
CA VAL A 255 13.45 -1.43 -9.07
C VAL A 255 13.78 0.06 -8.93
N SER A 256 14.12 0.53 -7.72
CA SER A 256 14.54 1.92 -7.51
C SER A 256 15.77 2.29 -8.36
N PHE A 257 16.78 1.41 -8.40
CA PHE A 257 17.96 1.59 -9.24
C PHE A 257 17.63 1.67 -10.73
N ILE A 258 16.80 0.76 -11.23
CA ILE A 258 16.34 0.76 -12.63
C ILE A 258 15.56 2.04 -12.96
N CYS A 259 14.69 2.49 -12.06
CA CYS A 259 13.95 3.74 -12.23
C CYS A 259 14.89 4.96 -12.34
N VAL A 260 15.88 5.06 -11.44
CA VAL A 260 16.87 6.16 -11.46
C VAL A 260 17.67 6.13 -12.76
N ILE A 261 18.18 4.97 -13.17
CA ILE A 261 18.90 4.80 -14.45
C ILE A 261 18.03 5.24 -15.62
N LYS A 262 16.79 4.76 -15.68
CA LYS A 262 15.89 5.10 -16.79
C LYS A 262 15.61 6.59 -16.86
N VAL A 263 15.42 7.26 -15.71
CA VAL A 263 15.26 8.72 -15.66
C VAL A 263 16.56 9.40 -16.11
N PHE A 264 17.72 8.98 -15.60
CA PHE A 264 19.02 9.55 -15.96
C PHE A 264 19.28 9.50 -17.47
N PHE A 265 19.10 8.34 -18.10
CA PHE A 265 19.30 8.17 -19.55
C PHE A 265 18.16 8.71 -20.42
N THR A 266 17.00 9.04 -19.85
CA THR A 266 15.90 9.69 -20.60
C THR A 266 15.99 11.22 -20.53
N VAL A 267 16.61 11.76 -19.47
CA VAL A 267 16.65 13.22 -19.20
C VAL A 267 17.99 13.84 -19.60
N LEU A 268 19.09 13.08 -19.63
CA LEU A 268 20.36 13.55 -20.16
C LEU A 268 20.46 13.21 -21.66
N PRO A 269 20.75 14.20 -22.53
CA PRO A 269 20.98 13.98 -23.96
C PRO A 269 22.25 13.18 -24.24
#